data_AF-A0A151AS04-F1
#
_entry.id   AF-A0A151AS04-F1
#
_cell.length_a   1.000
_cell.length_b   1.000
_cell.length_c   1.000
_cell.angle_alpha   90.00
_cell.angle_beta   90.00
_cell.angle_gamma   90.00
#
_symmetry.space_group_name_H-M   'P 1'
#
loop_
_entity.id
_entity.type
_entity.pdbx_description
1 polymer ?
#
loop_
_entity_poly.entity_id
_entity_poly.type
_entity_poly.pdbx_seq_one_letter_code
_entity_poly.pdbx_strand_id
1 'polypeptide(L)'
;MNNIPQNNENENIFIKSILNFVKQFKVISAFKKANCYKEKGICVHDIFCYILQLVYTGKSMHMGYQTESNNPKFGKDVVYRFLNSMYINWQTFLIQLAKAL
;
A
#
# COMPACT_ATOMS: atom_id res chain seq x y z
N MET A 1 -27.57 19.17 2.66
CA MET A 1 -26.27 19.87 2.66
C MET A 1 -25.20 18.81 2.44
N ASN A 2 -24.70 18.66 1.22
CA ASN A 2 -23.81 17.55 0.85
C ASN A 2 -22.35 17.98 0.97
N ASN A 3 -21.71 17.66 2.09
CA ASN A 3 -20.27 17.86 2.33
C ASN A 3 -19.40 16.81 1.59
N ILE A 4 -19.52 16.74 0.27
CA ILE A 4 -18.80 15.78 -0.58
C ILE A 4 -17.39 16.26 -1.04
N PRO A 5 -16.98 17.56 -1.05
CA PRO A 5 -15.64 17.93 -1.54
C PRO A 5 -14.48 17.58 -0.58
N GLN A 6 -14.71 17.71 0.73
CA GLN A 6 -13.65 17.63 1.74
C GLN A 6 -12.98 16.24 1.81
N ASN A 7 -13.74 15.17 1.54
CA ASN A 7 -13.21 13.82 1.62
C ASN A 7 -12.25 13.50 0.46
N ASN A 8 -12.51 14.03 -0.75
CA ASN A 8 -11.70 13.75 -1.93
C ASN A 8 -10.36 14.51 -1.93
N GLU A 9 -10.34 15.75 -1.42
CA GLU A 9 -9.10 16.54 -1.31
C GLU A 9 -8.11 15.91 -0.32
N ASN A 10 -8.62 15.43 0.82
CA ASN A 10 -7.81 14.74 1.83
C ASN A 10 -7.24 13.41 1.31
N GLU A 11 -8.04 12.62 0.56
CA GLU A 11 -7.57 11.38 -0.07
C GLU A 11 -6.40 11.63 -1.03
N ASN A 12 -6.47 12.68 -1.84
CA ASN A 12 -5.39 13.05 -2.76
C ASN A 12 -4.09 13.44 -2.04
N ILE A 13 -4.20 14.14 -0.91
CA ILE A 13 -3.05 14.50 -0.07
C ILE A 13 -2.39 13.23 0.49
N PHE A 14 -3.18 12.26 0.98
CA PHE A 14 -2.64 11.00 1.48
C PHE A 14 -1.95 10.18 0.39
N ILE A 15 -2.56 10.05 -0.80
CA ILE A 15 -1.95 9.34 -1.93
C ILE A 15 -0.61 9.97 -2.30
N LYS A 16 -0.55 11.30 -2.40
CA LYS A 16 0.70 12.02 -2.70
C LYS A 16 1.76 11.78 -1.63
N SER A 17 1.37 11.80 -0.35
CA SER A 17 2.26 11.53 0.78
C SER A 17 2.81 10.10 0.74
N ILE A 18 1.95 9.11 0.47
CA ILE A 18 2.34 7.70 0.32
C ILE A 18 3.34 7.52 -0.82
N LEU A 19 3.07 8.09 -2.00
CA LEU A 19 3.96 7.99 -3.15
C LEU A 19 5.32 8.65 -2.87
N ASN A 20 5.31 9.81 -2.22
CA ASN A 20 6.54 10.48 -1.79
C ASN A 20 7.33 9.62 -0.79
N PHE A 21 6.66 9.04 0.22
CA PHE A 21 7.27 8.14 1.18
C PHE A 21 7.93 6.93 0.48
N VAL A 22 7.19 6.26 -0.41
CA VAL A 22 7.70 5.09 -1.15
C VAL A 22 8.95 5.43 -1.96
N LYS A 23 8.97 6.61 -2.60
CA LYS A 23 10.10 7.10 -3.38
C LYS A 23 11.29 7.51 -2.49
N GLN A 24 11.04 8.33 -1.47
CA GLN A 24 12.06 8.90 -0.58
C GLN A 24 12.81 7.80 0.17
N PHE A 25 12.08 6.86 0.76
CA PHE A 25 12.66 5.78 1.56
C PHE A 25 13.06 4.56 0.74
N LYS A 26 12.96 4.64 -0.59
CA LYS A 26 13.29 3.54 -1.52
C LYS A 26 12.64 2.22 -1.10
N VAL A 27 11.37 2.27 -0.73
CA VAL A 27 10.61 1.15 -0.11
C VAL A 27 10.71 -0.13 -0.96
N ILE A 28 10.65 -0.02 -2.28
CA ILE A 28 10.79 -1.18 -3.19
C ILE A 28 12.17 -1.83 -3.08
N SER A 29 13.23 -1.05 -2.88
CA SER A 29 14.58 -1.58 -2.64
C SER A 29 14.67 -2.28 -1.28
N ALA A 30 14.00 -1.76 -0.25
CA ALA A 30 13.89 -2.42 1.04
C ALA A 30 13.17 -3.78 0.92
N PHE A 31 12.08 -3.83 0.15
CA PHE A 31 11.37 -5.06 -0.16
C PHE A 31 12.24 -6.10 -0.86
N LYS A 32 13.03 -5.70 -1.88
CA LYS A 32 13.97 -6.62 -2.55
C LYS A 32 14.97 -7.23 -1.56
N LYS A 33 15.52 -6.43 -0.65
CA LYS A 33 16.43 -6.94 0.40
C LYS A 33 15.74 -7.85 1.43
N ALA A 34 14.42 -7.71 1.57
CA ALA A 34 13.58 -8.55 2.42
C ALA A 34 13.01 -9.78 1.69
N ASN A 35 13.59 -10.18 0.56
CA ASN A 35 13.13 -11.28 -0.29
C ASN A 35 11.70 -11.10 -0.87
N CYS A 36 11.18 -9.88 -0.86
CA CYS A 36 9.94 -9.56 -1.55
C CYS A 36 10.25 -9.21 -3.01
N TYR A 37 10.10 -10.21 -3.88
CA TYR A 37 10.22 -10.06 -5.33
C TYR A 37 8.83 -10.11 -5.98
N LYS A 38 8.71 -9.49 -7.15
CA LYS A 38 7.50 -9.62 -7.97
C LYS A 38 7.42 -11.05 -8.48
N GLU A 39 6.42 -11.81 -8.03
CA GLU A 39 6.21 -13.17 -8.55
C GLU A 39 5.58 -13.13 -9.95
N LYS A 40 4.30 -12.72 -10.09
CA LYS A 40 3.61 -12.56 -11.39
C LYS A 40 2.46 -11.55 -11.30
N GLY A 41 2.19 -10.84 -12.40
CA GLY A 41 0.96 -10.05 -12.61
C GLY A 41 0.89 -8.70 -11.89
N ILE A 42 1.14 -8.65 -10.58
CA ILE A 42 0.84 -7.47 -9.74
C ILE A 42 2.12 -6.94 -9.10
N CYS A 43 2.29 -5.62 -9.09
CA CYS A 43 3.48 -4.98 -8.53
C CYS A 43 3.33 -4.83 -7.00
N VAL A 44 4.40 -5.17 -6.26
CA VAL A 44 4.49 -4.99 -4.79
C VAL A 44 4.21 -3.54 -4.39
N HIS A 45 4.66 -2.59 -5.20
CA HIS A 45 4.36 -1.16 -5.08
C HIS A 45 2.86 -0.90 -4.92
N ASP A 46 2.04 -1.46 -5.81
CA ASP A 46 0.62 -1.16 -5.88
C ASP A 46 -0.13 -1.76 -4.69
N ILE A 47 0.26 -2.97 -4.28
CA ILE A 47 -0.30 -3.64 -3.09
C ILE A 47 0.02 -2.83 -1.84
N PHE A 48 1.27 -2.41 -1.68
CA PHE A 48 1.72 -1.68 -0.50
C PHE A 48 1.10 -0.28 -0.40
N CYS A 49 1.07 0.48 -1.50
CA CYS A 49 0.40 1.79 -1.56
C CYS A 49 -1.09 1.68 -1.23
N TYR A 50 -1.77 0.64 -1.74
CA TYR A 50 -3.17 0.38 -1.43
C TYR A 50 -3.41 0.10 0.06
N ILE A 51 -2.57 -0.74 0.69
CA ILE A 51 -2.68 -1.04 2.12
C ILE A 51 -2.50 0.24 2.94
N LEU A 52 -1.51 1.08 2.62
CA LEU A 52 -1.32 2.36 3.30
C LEU A 52 -2.52 3.29 3.12
N GLN A 53 -3.09 3.36 1.90
CA GLN A 53 -4.28 4.16 1.64
C GLN A 53 -5.46 3.71 2.53
N LEU A 54 -5.68 2.40 2.69
CA LEU A 54 -6.71 1.89 3.61
C LEU A 54 -6.47 2.33 5.05
N VAL A 55 -5.22 2.26 5.53
CA VAL A 55 -4.83 2.69 6.88
C VAL A 55 -5.10 4.19 7.08
N TYR A 56 -4.66 5.05 6.16
CA TYR A 56 -4.84 6.50 6.26
C TYR A 56 -6.29 6.95 6.13
N THR A 57 -7.09 6.25 5.32
CA THR A 57 -8.51 6.57 5.13
C THR A 57 -9.43 5.90 6.17
N GLY A 58 -8.90 5.02 7.02
CA GLY A 58 -9.70 4.23 7.95
C GLY A 58 -10.68 3.27 7.27
N LYS A 59 -10.51 3.01 5.96
CA LYS A 59 -11.39 2.15 5.18
C LYS A 59 -10.97 0.69 5.32
N SER A 60 -11.95 -0.19 5.38
CA SER A 60 -11.69 -1.62 5.22
C SER A 60 -11.64 -1.98 3.74
N MET A 61 -10.92 -3.06 3.40
CA MET A 61 -10.91 -3.60 2.04
C MET A 61 -12.33 -3.96 1.55
N HIS A 62 -13.24 -4.31 2.48
CA HIS A 62 -14.64 -4.61 2.16
C HIS A 62 -15.43 -3.37 1.73
N MET A 63 -15.16 -2.20 2.32
CA MET A 63 -15.82 -0.94 1.96
C MET A 63 -15.41 -0.41 0.57
N GLY A 64 -14.19 -0.74 0.12
CA GLY A 64 -13.71 -0.41 -1.23
C GLY A 64 -14.60 -0.97 -2.34
N TYR A 65 -15.11 -2.21 -2.18
CA TYR A 65 -15.99 -2.84 -3.17
C TYR A 65 -17.33 -2.13 -3.35
N GLN A 66 -17.80 -1.36 -2.35
CA GLN A 66 -19.07 -0.63 -2.40
C GLN A 66 -18.93 0.75 -3.05
N THR A 67 -17.69 1.24 -3.23
CA THR A 67 -17.41 2.55 -3.83
C THR A 67 -16.50 2.35 -5.05
N GLU A 68 -17.08 2.36 -6.24
CA GLU A 68 -16.39 2.09 -7.52
C GLU A 68 -15.11 2.91 -7.76
N SER A 69 -14.93 4.03 -7.06
CA SER A 69 -13.79 4.94 -7.23
C SER A 69 -12.45 4.42 -6.67
N ASN A 70 -12.42 3.37 -5.84
CA ASN A 70 -11.21 2.93 -5.13
C ASN A 70 -10.93 1.42 -5.20
N ASN A 71 -11.42 0.75 -6.24
CA ASN A 71 -11.16 -0.67 -6.42
C ASN A 71 -9.74 -0.92 -6.99
N PRO A 72 -8.87 -1.66 -6.28
CA PRO A 72 -7.57 -2.04 -6.82
C PRO A 72 -7.73 -2.99 -8.01
N LYS A 73 -6.74 -3.04 -8.90
CA LYS A 73 -6.70 -3.97 -10.05
C LYS A 73 -6.43 -5.43 -9.64
N PHE A 74 -6.55 -5.76 -8.36
CA PHE A 74 -6.24 -7.06 -7.78
C PHE A 74 -7.23 -7.46 -6.69
N GLY A 75 -7.42 -8.76 -6.51
CA GLY A 75 -8.32 -9.31 -5.50
C GLY A 75 -7.75 -9.25 -4.09
N LYS A 76 -8.63 -9.53 -3.10
CA LYS A 76 -8.27 -9.64 -1.68
C LYS A 76 -7.23 -10.72 -1.39
N ASP A 77 -7.26 -11.79 -2.18
CA ASP A 77 -6.30 -12.90 -2.11
C ASP A 77 -4.86 -12.41 -2.30
N VAL A 78 -4.65 -11.41 -3.16
CA VAL A 78 -3.32 -10.84 -3.42
C VAL A 78 -2.79 -10.10 -2.20
N VAL A 79 -3.64 -9.30 -1.54
CA VAL A 79 -3.28 -8.61 -0.30
C VAL A 79 -2.95 -9.61 0.80
N TYR A 80 -3.78 -10.65 0.97
CA TYR A 80 -3.53 -11.67 1.98
C TYR A 80 -2.26 -12.48 1.72
N ARG A 81 -2.00 -12.86 0.46
CA ARG A 81 -0.75 -13.54 0.10
C ARG A 81 0.46 -12.66 0.32
N PHE A 82 0.35 -11.35 0.05
CA PHE A 82 1.40 -10.40 0.33
C PHE A 82 1.70 -10.30 1.83
N LEU A 83 0.68 -10.03 2.65
CA LEU A 83 0.84 -9.86 4.10
C LEU A 83 1.32 -11.13 4.82
N ASN A 84 0.84 -12.30 4.38
CA ASN A 84 1.13 -13.59 5.00
C ASN A 84 2.24 -14.38 4.29
N SER A 85 3.01 -13.74 3.40
CA SER A 85 4.09 -14.44 2.70
C SER A 85 5.18 -14.87 3.67
N MET A 86 5.42 -16.18 3.77
CA MET A 86 6.54 -16.75 4.53
C MET A 86 7.91 -16.43 3.92
N TYR A 87 7.94 -15.97 2.66
CA TYR A 87 9.17 -15.63 1.95
C TYR A 87 9.60 -14.18 2.21
N ILE A 88 8.69 -13.31 2.63
CA ILE A 88 9.01 -11.92 2.94
C ILE A 88 9.56 -11.83 4.37
N ASN A 89 10.81 -11.41 4.49
CA ASN A 89 11.42 -11.15 5.79
C ASN A 89 11.03 -9.75 6.29
N TRP A 90 9.89 -9.66 6.98
CA TRP A 90 9.34 -8.41 7.51
C TRP A 90 10.30 -7.68 8.46
N GLN A 91 11.06 -8.41 9.29
CA GLN A 91 12.06 -7.81 10.17
C GLN A 91 13.16 -7.10 9.37
N THR A 92 13.67 -7.76 8.32
CA THR A 92 14.66 -7.16 7.42
C THR A 92 14.09 -5.94 6.71
N PHE A 93 12.85 -6.01 6.23
CA PHE A 93 12.17 -4.86 5.61
C PHE A 93 12.14 -3.65 6.56
N LEU A 94 11.69 -3.84 7.81
CA LEU A 94 11.61 -2.78 8.81
C LEU A 94 12.98 -2.20 9.14
N ILE A 95 14.02 -3.04 9.28
CA ILE A 95 15.40 -2.58 9.51
C ILE A 95 15.91 -1.76 8.32
N GLN A 96 15.64 -2.18 7.08
CA GLN A 96 16.06 -1.43 5.90
C GLN A 96 15.35 -0.08 5.80
N LEU A 97 14.08 -0.01 6.20
CA LEU A 97 13.32 1.23 6.27
C LEU A 97 13.86 2.15 7.37
N ALA A 98 14.16 1.60 8.56
CA ALA A 98 14.72 2.35 9.68
C ALA A 98 16.10 2.94 9.37
N LYS A 99 16.92 2.26 8.57
CA LYS A 99 18.22 2.79 8.09
C LYS A 99 18.09 3.95 7.11
N ALA A 100 16.92 4.14 6.52
CA ALA A 100 16.65 5.20 5.56
C ALA A 100 15.99 6.45 6.21
N LEU A 101 15.64 6.36 7.50
CA LEU A 101 15.25 7.49 8.36
C LEU A 101 16.48 8.22 8.88
#